data_AF-A0A1V2CBU2-F1
#
_entry.id   AF-A0A1V2CBU2-F1
#
_cell.length_a   1.000
_cell.length_b   1.000
_cell.length_c   1.000
_cell.angle_alpha   90.00
_cell.angle_beta   90.00
_cell.angle_gamma   90.00
#
_symmetry.space_group_name_H-M   'P 1'
#
loop_
_entity.id
_entity.type
_entity.pdbx_description
1 polymer ?
#
loop_
_entity_poly.entity_id
_entity_poly.type
_entity_poly.pdbx_seq_one_letter_code
_entity_poly.pdbx_strand_id
1 'polypeptide(L)'
;MKQIKTLLIAAILILGASNTMNAQAKVAHVDVSEIMSKMPAMLDAQNQLQKLSGTYDAEYKKMVDEYQVKIKKYEGEAATVTDAVNGERSKEVQDMQKRIVDYRDNAQKELQQKETDIVKPLMEKVRASIQKVGKAKGFQYVLDGSTLLLADGPNITADVKKDLGF
;
A
#
# COMPACT_ATOMS: atom_id res chain seq x y z
N MET A 1 51.32 -9.32 53.15
CA MET A 1 50.40 -10.15 52.34
C MET A 1 48.93 -9.76 52.43
N LYS A 2 48.36 -9.43 53.61
CA LYS A 2 46.93 -9.05 53.73
C LYS A 2 46.58 -7.79 52.93
N GLN A 3 47.43 -6.75 52.97
CA GLN A 3 47.20 -5.49 52.24
C GLN A 3 47.28 -5.62 50.71
N ILE A 4 48.13 -6.53 50.20
CA ILE A 4 48.24 -6.80 48.76
C ILE A 4 46.98 -7.53 48.24
N LYS A 5 46.43 -8.46 49.03
CA LYS A 5 45.16 -9.13 48.71
C LYS A 5 44.00 -8.13 48.69
N THR A 6 43.95 -7.19 49.64
CA THR A 6 42.94 -6.12 49.68
C THR A 6 43.04 -5.19 48.47
N LEU A 7 44.26 -4.81 48.04
CA LEU A 7 44.49 -3.99 46.86
C LEU A 7 44.10 -4.69 45.55
N LEU A 8 44.36 -6.00 45.43
CA LEU A 8 43.95 -6.81 44.29
C LEU A 8 42.42 -6.92 44.17
N ILE A 9 41.72 -7.11 45.29
CA ILE A 9 40.25 -7.17 45.32
C ILE A 9 39.66 -5.79 44.97
N ALA A 10 40.25 -4.70 45.46
CA ALA A 10 39.84 -3.34 45.10
C ALA A 10 40.06 -3.04 43.61
N ALA A 11 41.18 -3.48 43.01
CA ALA A 11 41.44 -3.33 41.59
C ALA A 11 40.43 -4.10 40.71
N ILE A 12 40.07 -5.33 41.11
CA ILE A 12 39.05 -6.13 40.41
C ILE A 12 37.66 -5.48 40.51
N LEU A 13 37.31 -4.88 41.65
CA LEU A 13 36.04 -4.15 41.82
C LEU A 13 35.96 -2.88 40.95
N ILE A 14 37.06 -2.15 40.80
CA ILE A 14 37.11 -0.92 39.97
C ILE A 14 37.07 -1.26 38.47
N LEU A 15 37.70 -2.37 38.06
CA LEU A 15 37.61 -2.91 36.70
C LEU A 15 36.23 -3.54 36.41
N GLY A 16 35.54 -4.05 37.43
CA GLY A 16 34.16 -4.54 37.32
C GLY A 16 33.13 -3.42 37.20
N ALA A 17 33.33 -2.30 37.90
CA ALA A 17 32.40 -1.17 37.93
C ALA A 17 32.43 -0.28 36.66
N SER A 18 33.43 -0.43 35.80
CA SER A 18 33.59 0.34 34.55
C SER A 18 32.86 -0.27 33.36
N ASN A 19 32.20 -1.43 33.52
CA ASN A 19 31.23 -1.93 32.54
C ASN A 19 29.88 -1.24 32.75
N THR A 20 29.84 0.08 32.62
CA THR A 20 28.59 0.75 32.26
C THR A 20 28.28 0.34 30.82
N MET A 21 27.68 -0.85 30.67
CA MET A 21 26.97 -1.22 29.45
C MET A 21 25.96 -0.11 29.20
N ASN A 22 26.34 0.87 28.39
CA ASN A 22 25.40 1.80 27.81
C ASN A 22 24.44 0.94 27.01
N ALA A 23 23.30 0.61 27.60
CA ALA A 23 22.15 0.07 26.93
C ALA A 23 21.54 1.18 26.07
N GLN A 24 22.35 1.72 25.15
CA GLN A 24 21.84 2.58 24.10
C GLN A 24 20.88 1.70 23.31
N ALA A 25 19.61 2.10 23.30
CA ALA A 25 18.58 1.35 22.64
C ALA A 25 19.06 1.07 21.20
N LYS A 26 19.15 -0.21 20.83
CA LYS A 26 19.56 -0.64 19.49
C LYS A 26 18.39 -0.41 18.54
N VAL A 27 18.15 0.86 18.24
CA VAL A 27 17.07 1.34 17.37
C VAL A 27 17.67 1.67 16.02
N ALA A 28 17.03 1.19 14.97
CA ALA A 28 17.23 1.66 13.61
C ALA A 28 15.95 2.30 13.10
N HIS A 29 16.05 3.01 11.98
CA HIS A 29 14.89 3.46 11.22
C HIS A 29 14.93 2.93 9.80
N VAL A 30 13.75 2.94 9.17
CA VAL A 30 13.54 2.51 7.80
C VAL A 30 12.48 3.39 7.16
N ASP A 31 12.68 3.72 5.89
CA ASP A 31 11.70 4.44 5.08
C ASP A 31 10.86 3.43 4.28
N VAL A 32 9.71 3.07 4.85
CA VAL A 32 8.79 2.10 4.24
C VAL A 32 8.18 2.67 2.95
N SER A 33 7.90 3.98 2.92
CA SER A 33 7.33 4.67 1.76
C SER A 33 8.30 4.65 0.58
N GLU A 34 9.58 4.90 0.82
CA GLU A 34 10.61 4.84 -0.20
C GLU A 34 10.83 3.41 -0.72
N ILE A 35 10.75 2.40 0.16
CA ILE A 35 10.83 0.99 -0.25
C ILE A 35 9.64 0.64 -1.14
N MET A 36 8.42 0.94 -0.69
CA MET A 36 7.20 0.59 -1.43
C MET A 36 7.14 1.31 -2.77
N SER A 37 7.44 2.61 -2.82
CA SER A 37 7.39 3.39 -4.07
C SER A 37 8.42 2.97 -5.12
N LYS A 38 9.55 2.37 -4.70
CA LYS A 38 10.61 1.91 -5.61
C LYS A 38 10.57 0.41 -5.87
N MET A 39 9.72 -0.34 -5.17
CA MET A 39 9.65 -1.78 -5.33
C MET A 39 9.09 -2.15 -6.71
N PRO A 40 9.78 -2.96 -7.52
CA PRO A 40 9.30 -3.35 -8.84
C PRO A 40 7.90 -3.94 -8.83
N ALA A 41 7.62 -4.83 -7.87
CA ALA A 41 6.29 -5.43 -7.72
C ALA A 41 5.18 -4.41 -7.39
N MET A 42 5.50 -3.30 -6.72
CA MET A 42 4.54 -2.21 -6.47
C MET A 42 4.32 -1.35 -7.72
N LEU A 43 5.37 -1.09 -8.49
CA LEU A 43 5.24 -0.40 -9.78
C LEU A 43 4.40 -1.22 -10.77
N ASP A 44 4.62 -2.54 -10.82
CA ASP A 44 3.81 -3.45 -11.63
C ASP A 44 2.35 -3.46 -11.16
N ALA A 45 2.11 -3.46 -9.85
CA ALA A 45 0.77 -3.36 -9.27
C ALA A 45 0.06 -2.07 -9.71
N GLN A 46 0.74 -0.93 -9.62
CA GLN A 46 0.21 0.37 -10.06
C GLN A 46 -0.16 0.35 -11.55
N ASN A 47 0.71 -0.21 -12.39
CA ASN A 47 0.44 -0.35 -13.82
C ASN A 47 -0.79 -1.24 -14.10
N GLN A 48 -0.94 -2.35 -13.35
CA GLN A 48 -2.09 -3.24 -13.48
C GLN A 48 -3.40 -2.54 -13.06
N LEU A 49 -3.38 -1.82 -11.94
CA LEU A 49 -4.53 -1.05 -11.47
C LEU A 49 -4.91 0.07 -12.44
N GLN A 50 -3.93 0.79 -12.99
CA GLN A 50 -4.15 1.83 -13.99
C GLN A 50 -4.79 1.25 -15.27
N LYS A 51 -4.30 0.11 -15.75
CA LYS A 51 -4.88 -0.57 -16.91
C LYS A 51 -6.31 -1.04 -16.65
N LEU A 52 -6.58 -1.56 -15.46
CA LEU A 52 -7.91 -1.99 -15.05
C LEU A 52 -8.87 -0.80 -14.97
N SER A 53 -8.44 0.30 -14.34
CA SER A 53 -9.21 1.56 -14.30
C SER A 53 -9.54 2.05 -15.71
N GLY A 54 -8.55 2.09 -16.61
CA GLY A 54 -8.78 2.50 -18.00
C GLY A 54 -9.75 1.59 -18.76
N THR A 55 -9.83 0.30 -18.39
CA THR A 55 -10.80 -0.64 -18.96
C THR A 55 -12.21 -0.33 -18.47
N TYR A 56 -12.38 -0.06 -17.18
CA TYR A 56 -13.66 0.37 -16.62
C TYR A 56 -14.13 1.71 -17.18
N ASP A 57 -13.22 2.68 -17.32
CA ASP A 57 -13.54 3.99 -17.89
C ASP A 57 -14.01 3.88 -19.35
N ALA A 58 -13.36 3.02 -20.14
CA ALA A 58 -13.72 2.80 -21.54
C ALA A 58 -15.10 2.16 -21.68
N GLU A 59 -15.41 1.13 -20.90
CA GLU A 59 -16.71 0.46 -20.95
C GLU A 59 -17.81 1.37 -20.36
N TYR A 60 -17.54 2.10 -19.27
CA TYR A 60 -18.46 3.10 -18.74
C TYR A 60 -18.82 4.14 -19.81
N LYS A 61 -17.82 4.68 -20.51
CA LYS A 61 -18.04 5.62 -21.62
C LYS A 61 -18.90 5.01 -22.72
N LYS A 62 -18.63 3.76 -23.12
CA LYS A 62 -19.43 3.05 -24.11
C LYS A 62 -20.90 2.92 -23.68
N MET A 63 -21.16 2.54 -22.42
CA MET A 63 -22.52 2.45 -21.90
C MET A 63 -23.25 3.80 -21.91
N VAL A 64 -22.55 4.89 -21.55
CA VAL A 64 -23.10 6.25 -21.59
C VAL A 64 -23.37 6.70 -23.03
N ASP A 65 -22.46 6.44 -23.96
CA ASP A 65 -22.63 6.81 -25.37
C ASP A 65 -23.81 6.04 -25.98
N GLU A 66 -23.94 4.72 -25.70
CA GLU A 66 -25.09 3.90 -26.12
C GLU A 66 -26.42 4.44 -25.54
N TYR A 67 -26.43 4.83 -24.27
CA TYR A 67 -27.60 5.43 -23.61
C TYR A 67 -28.03 6.73 -24.28
N GLN A 68 -27.08 7.63 -24.54
CA GLN A 68 -27.36 8.91 -25.21
C GLN A 68 -27.90 8.72 -26.63
N VAL A 69 -27.34 7.77 -27.39
CA VAL A 69 -27.82 7.45 -28.74
C VAL A 69 -29.25 6.92 -28.70
N LYS A 70 -29.56 6.01 -27.75
CA LYS A 70 -30.91 5.45 -27.62
C LYS A 70 -31.96 6.47 -27.21
N ILE A 71 -31.65 7.34 -26.24
CA ILE A 71 -32.58 8.42 -25.85
C ILE A 71 -32.90 9.30 -27.06
N LYS A 72 -31.89 9.80 -27.77
CA LYS A 72 -32.11 10.66 -28.94
C LYS A 72 -32.95 9.98 -30.02
N LYS A 73 -32.71 8.69 -30.25
CA LYS A 73 -33.50 7.88 -31.18
C LYS A 73 -34.96 7.78 -30.73
N TYR A 74 -35.19 7.45 -29.47
CA TYR A 74 -36.55 7.26 -28.93
C TYR A 74 -37.33 8.56 -28.89
N GLU A 75 -36.69 9.68 -28.56
CA GLU A 75 -37.29 11.01 -28.62
C GLU A 75 -37.70 11.39 -30.05
N GLY A 76 -36.82 11.14 -31.04
CA GLY A 76 -37.12 11.44 -32.45
C GLY A 76 -38.24 10.60 -33.07
N GLU A 77 -38.39 9.35 -32.60
CA GLU A 77 -39.41 8.41 -33.10
C GLU A 77 -40.69 8.40 -32.26
N ALA A 78 -40.74 9.12 -31.12
CA ALA A 78 -41.82 9.01 -30.13
C ALA A 78 -43.22 9.25 -30.71
N ALA A 79 -43.37 10.21 -31.62
CA ALA A 79 -44.64 10.54 -32.26
C ALA A 79 -45.06 9.56 -33.38
N THR A 80 -44.15 8.68 -33.80
CA THR A 80 -44.35 7.77 -34.95
C THR A 80 -44.64 6.33 -34.55
N VAL A 81 -44.50 6.00 -33.26
CA VAL A 81 -44.71 4.66 -32.71
C VAL A 81 -45.90 4.63 -31.76
N THR A 82 -46.35 3.43 -31.39
CA THR A 82 -47.48 3.27 -30.45
C THR A 82 -47.05 3.54 -29.01
N ASP A 83 -48.02 3.86 -28.15
CA ASP A 83 -47.78 4.07 -26.71
C ASP A 83 -47.16 2.84 -26.03
N ALA A 84 -47.55 1.63 -26.46
CA ALA A 84 -46.95 0.40 -25.95
C ALA A 84 -45.45 0.34 -26.25
N VAL A 85 -45.04 0.68 -27.47
CA VAL A 85 -43.62 0.73 -27.88
C VAL A 85 -42.86 1.82 -27.12
N ASN A 86 -43.47 2.99 -26.94
CA ASN A 86 -42.88 4.06 -26.12
C ASN A 86 -42.69 3.63 -24.65
N GLY A 87 -43.65 2.87 -24.10
CA GLY A 87 -43.56 2.29 -22.76
C GLY A 87 -42.37 1.34 -22.59
N GLU A 88 -42.18 0.41 -23.54
CA GLU A 88 -41.03 -0.52 -23.53
C GLU A 88 -39.69 0.23 -23.65
N ARG A 89 -39.62 1.22 -24.54
CA ARG A 89 -38.44 2.07 -24.73
C ARG A 89 -38.07 2.86 -23.48
N SER A 90 -39.06 3.41 -22.79
CA SER A 90 -38.85 4.12 -21.52
C SER A 90 -38.25 3.19 -20.46
N LYS A 91 -38.79 1.97 -20.33
CA LYS A 91 -38.25 0.96 -19.43
C LYS A 91 -36.81 0.58 -19.78
N GLU A 92 -36.53 0.38 -21.07
CA GLU A 92 -35.17 0.05 -21.53
C GLU A 92 -34.16 1.15 -21.17
N VAL A 93 -34.52 2.42 -21.36
CA VAL A 93 -33.68 3.58 -20.99
C VAL A 93 -33.46 3.63 -19.48
N GLN A 94 -34.49 3.39 -18.68
CA GLN A 94 -34.37 3.29 -17.22
C GLN A 94 -33.43 2.16 -16.80
N ASP A 95 -33.55 0.99 -17.41
CA ASP A 95 -32.68 -0.15 -17.16
C ASP A 95 -31.23 0.15 -17.56
N MET A 96 -31.01 0.86 -18.67
CA MET A 96 -29.68 1.33 -19.09
C MET A 96 -29.07 2.29 -18.07
N GLN A 97 -29.85 3.28 -17.61
CA GLN A 97 -29.40 4.23 -16.59
C GLN A 97 -29.01 3.50 -15.30
N LYS A 98 -29.83 2.54 -14.86
CA LYS A 98 -29.52 1.71 -13.69
C LYS A 98 -28.22 0.94 -13.88
N ARG A 99 -28.03 0.29 -15.03
CA ARG A 99 -26.79 -0.44 -15.33
C ARG A 99 -25.57 0.46 -15.33
N ILE A 100 -25.66 1.69 -15.85
CA ILE A 100 -24.55 2.66 -15.83
C ILE A 100 -24.13 3.01 -14.39
N VAL A 101 -25.11 3.26 -13.51
CA VAL A 101 -24.84 3.56 -12.10
C VAL A 101 -24.24 2.36 -11.38
N ASP A 102 -24.87 1.18 -11.53
CA ASP A 102 -24.40 -0.07 -10.93
C ASP A 102 -22.97 -0.40 -11.40
N TYR A 103 -22.68 -0.19 -12.69
CA TYR A 103 -21.36 -0.44 -13.27
C TYR A 103 -20.30 0.43 -12.62
N ARG A 104 -20.54 1.74 -12.51
CA ARG A 104 -19.61 2.69 -11.89
C ARG A 104 -19.33 2.31 -10.43
N ASP A 105 -20.38 2.01 -9.67
CA ASP A 105 -20.26 1.72 -8.24
C ASP A 105 -19.53 0.38 -8.01
N ASN A 106 -19.81 -0.63 -8.84
CA ASN A 106 -19.11 -1.91 -8.80
C ASN A 106 -17.63 -1.78 -9.23
N ALA A 107 -17.35 -1.05 -10.31
CA ALA A 107 -15.98 -0.81 -10.78
C ALA A 107 -15.13 -0.13 -9.69
N GLN A 108 -15.67 0.88 -9.01
CA GLN A 108 -15.01 1.55 -7.89
C GLN A 108 -14.67 0.57 -6.76
N LYS A 109 -15.64 -0.29 -6.39
CA LYS A 109 -15.46 -1.28 -5.33
C LYS A 109 -14.42 -2.34 -5.72
N GLU A 110 -14.47 -2.82 -6.96
CA GLU A 110 -13.52 -3.81 -7.48
C GLU A 110 -12.10 -3.24 -7.52
N LEU A 111 -11.91 -1.98 -7.95
CA LEU A 111 -10.61 -1.31 -7.92
C LEU A 111 -10.03 -1.23 -6.51
N GLN A 112 -10.84 -0.79 -5.52
CA GLN A 112 -10.40 -0.70 -4.13
C GLN A 112 -10.04 -2.07 -3.53
N GLN A 113 -10.86 -3.08 -3.82
CA GLN A 113 -10.58 -4.44 -3.39
C GLN A 113 -9.27 -4.94 -4.01
N LYS A 114 -9.08 -4.73 -5.31
CA LYS A 114 -7.89 -5.16 -6.03
C LYS A 114 -6.63 -4.47 -5.52
N GLU A 115 -6.71 -3.17 -5.25
CA GLU A 115 -5.63 -2.42 -4.63
C GLU A 115 -5.24 -3.03 -3.28
N THR A 116 -6.23 -3.31 -2.42
CA THR A 116 -6.00 -3.93 -1.11
C THR A 116 -5.35 -5.32 -1.25
N ASP A 117 -5.88 -6.16 -2.16
CA ASP A 117 -5.40 -7.53 -2.38
C ASP A 117 -3.97 -7.57 -2.89
N ILE A 118 -3.53 -6.56 -3.64
CA ILE A 118 -2.16 -6.48 -4.15
C ILE A 118 -1.22 -5.81 -3.14
N VAL A 119 -1.63 -4.71 -2.51
CA VAL A 119 -0.76 -3.94 -1.61
C VAL A 119 -0.48 -4.68 -0.31
N LYS A 120 -1.48 -5.36 0.26
CA LYS A 120 -1.34 -6.09 1.53
C LYS A 120 -0.21 -7.12 1.53
N PRO A 121 -0.10 -8.06 0.59
CA PRO A 121 1.00 -9.04 0.58
C PRO A 121 2.37 -8.38 0.31
N LEU A 122 2.42 -7.26 -0.41
CA LEU A 122 3.67 -6.51 -0.60
C LEU A 122 4.12 -5.87 0.71
N MET A 123 3.20 -5.28 1.48
CA MET A 123 3.48 -4.76 2.82
C MET A 123 3.95 -5.86 3.78
N GLU A 124 3.35 -7.04 3.75
CA GLU A 124 3.79 -8.19 4.54
C GLU A 124 5.21 -8.64 4.15
N LYS A 125 5.53 -8.66 2.85
CA LYS A 125 6.87 -8.97 2.34
C LYS A 125 7.91 -7.94 2.81
N VAL A 126 7.60 -6.65 2.74
CA VAL A 126 8.47 -5.58 3.26
C VAL A 126 8.68 -5.74 4.76
N ARG A 127 7.61 -5.95 5.53
CA ARG A 127 7.68 -6.15 6.98
C ARG A 127 8.57 -7.34 7.34
N ALA A 128 8.44 -8.46 6.63
CA ALA A 128 9.28 -9.64 6.84
C ALA A 128 10.76 -9.34 6.56
N SER A 129 11.07 -8.61 5.49
CA SER A 129 12.44 -8.20 5.16
C SER A 129 13.03 -7.25 6.22
N ILE A 130 12.26 -6.24 6.67
CA ILE A 130 12.65 -5.35 7.76
C ILE A 130 13.00 -6.14 9.02
N GLN A 131 12.15 -7.11 9.41
CA GLN A 131 12.41 -7.95 10.58
C GLN A 131 13.68 -8.79 10.43
N LYS A 132 13.90 -9.36 9.24
CA LYS A 132 15.09 -10.18 8.93
C LYS A 132 16.36 -9.34 9.03
N VAL A 133 16.41 -8.20 8.34
CA VAL A 133 17.57 -7.30 8.32
C VAL A 133 17.82 -6.70 9.71
N GLY A 134 16.77 -6.23 10.38
CA GLY A 134 16.86 -5.65 11.72
C GLY A 134 17.46 -6.64 12.74
N LYS A 135 16.95 -7.88 12.76
CA LYS A 135 17.47 -8.95 13.63
C LYS A 135 18.91 -9.32 13.29
N ALA A 136 19.23 -9.46 11.99
CA ALA A 136 20.58 -9.80 11.54
C ALA A 136 21.62 -8.74 11.95
N LYS A 137 21.23 -7.46 11.99
CA LYS A 137 22.07 -6.34 12.45
C LYS A 137 22.02 -6.09 13.96
N GLY A 138 21.24 -6.88 14.70
CA GLY A 138 21.16 -6.80 16.15
C GLY A 138 20.31 -5.64 16.69
N PHE A 139 19.44 -5.04 15.87
CA PHE A 139 18.50 -4.02 16.32
C PHE A 139 17.30 -4.67 17.03
N GLN A 140 16.89 -4.06 18.15
CA GLN A 140 15.70 -4.48 18.91
C GLN A 140 14.43 -3.79 18.41
N TYR A 141 14.57 -2.57 17.90
CA TYR A 141 13.48 -1.80 17.31
C TYR A 141 13.89 -1.28 15.95
N VAL A 142 12.95 -1.33 15.00
CA VAL A 142 13.05 -0.62 13.74
C VAL A 142 11.80 0.25 13.63
N LEU A 143 12.00 1.56 13.55
CA LEU A 143 10.92 2.54 13.46
C LEU A 143 10.74 3.00 12.02
N ASP A 144 9.50 3.30 11.64
CA ASP A 144 9.24 3.94 10.35
C ASP A 144 9.70 5.40 10.42
N GLY A 145 10.55 5.81 9.49
CA GLY A 145 11.10 7.16 9.40
C GLY A 145 10.01 8.24 9.32
N SER A 146 8.85 7.93 8.75
CA SER A 146 7.70 8.85 8.68
C SER A 146 7.11 9.22 10.04
N THR A 147 7.41 8.45 11.08
CA THR A 147 6.93 8.70 12.46
C THR A 147 7.92 9.48 13.31
N LEU A 148 9.12 9.75 12.79
CA LEU A 148 10.21 10.38 13.53
C LEU A 148 10.32 11.86 13.19
N LEU A 149 10.41 12.71 14.22
CA LEU A 149 10.71 14.14 14.05
C LEU A 149 12.18 14.38 13.69
N LEU A 150 13.07 13.47 14.09
CA LEU A 150 14.50 13.46 13.77
C LEU A 150 14.98 12.02 13.63
N ALA A 151 15.70 11.71 12.55
CA ALA A 151 16.11 10.35 12.19
C ALA A 151 17.62 10.23 11.88
N ASP A 152 18.47 10.80 12.74
CA ASP A 152 19.94 10.78 12.58
C ASP A 152 20.58 9.44 12.99
N GLY A 153 19.78 8.49 13.49
CA GLY A 153 20.24 7.16 13.87
C GLY A 153 20.51 6.23 12.67
N PRO A 154 20.87 4.95 12.95
CA PRO A 154 21.11 3.95 11.91
C PRO A 154 19.91 3.77 10.97
N ASN A 155 20.14 3.91 9.67
CA ASN A 155 19.14 3.70 8.61
C ASN A 155 19.39 2.34 7.93
N ILE A 156 18.38 1.49 7.85
CA ILE A 156 18.46 0.17 7.18
C ILE A 156 17.70 0.10 5.85
N THR A 157 17.16 1.21 5.33
CA THR A 157 16.38 1.24 4.08
C THR A 157 17.11 0.59 2.91
N ALA A 158 18.38 0.92 2.68
CA ALA A 158 19.17 0.34 1.59
C ALA A 158 19.40 -1.17 1.77
N ASP A 159 19.60 -1.62 3.00
CA ASP A 159 19.77 -3.05 3.30
C ASP A 159 18.49 -3.85 3.05
N VAL A 160 17.33 -3.27 3.39
CA VAL A 160 16.03 -3.89 3.16
C VAL A 160 15.71 -3.97 1.67
N LYS A 161 15.98 -2.91 0.89
CA LYS A 161 15.85 -2.96 -0.58
C LYS A 161 16.71 -4.09 -1.18
N LYS A 162 17.97 -4.17 -0.76
CA LYS A 162 18.89 -5.24 -1.18
C LYS A 162 18.37 -6.63 -0.83
N ASP A 163 17.79 -6.84 0.36
CA ASP A 163 17.19 -8.13 0.75
C ASP A 163 15.93 -8.45 -0.06
N LEU A 164 15.16 -7.44 -0.46
CA LEU A 164 14.01 -7.57 -1.36
C LEU A 164 14.39 -7.75 -2.84
N GLY A 165 15.68 -7.57 -3.16
CA GLY A 165 16.26 -7.84 -4.48
C GLY A 165 16.25 -6.66 -5.44
N PHE A 166 16.23 -5.42 -4.95
CA PHE A 166 16.31 -4.20 -5.78
C PHE A 166 17.06 -3.05 -5.10
#